data_AF-A0A090QYW8-F1
#
_entry.id   AF-A0A090QYW8-F1
#
_cell.length_a   1.000
_cell.length_b   1.000
_cell.length_c   1.000
_cell.angle_alpha   90.00
_cell.angle_beta   90.00
_cell.angle_gamma   90.00
#
_symmetry.space_group_name_H-M   'P 1'
#
loop_
_entity.id
_entity.type
_entity.pdbx_description
1 polymer ?
#
loop_
_entity_poly.entity_id
_entity_poly.type
_entity_poly.pdbx_seq_one_letter_code
_entity_poly.pdbx_strand_id
1 'polypeptide(L)' 'MPWWQWVVFADVGRVASEYDLAELHRDMKWSAGGAIRFQVEGIVVRSEMAWGSEDSIFRVMINQPF' A
#
# COMPACT_ATOMS: atom_id res chain seq x y z
N MET A 1 -5.43 -24.09 -10.78
CA MET A 1 -4.32 -24.28 -9.82
C MET A 1 -4.37 -23.14 -8.83
N PRO A 2 -4.38 -23.39 -7.51
CA PRO A 2 -4.24 -22.33 -6.52
C PRO A 2 -2.86 -21.68 -6.67
N TRP A 3 -2.78 -20.36 -6.56
CA TRP A 3 -1.52 -19.63 -6.62
C TRP A 3 -1.47 -18.54 -5.55
N TRP A 4 -0.26 -18.20 -5.14
CA TRP A 4 0.00 -17.12 -4.18
C TRP A 4 1.21 -16.30 -4.60
N GLN A 5 1.24 -15.05 -4.17
CA GLN A 5 2.31 -14.10 -4.41
C GLN A 5 2.46 -13.17 -3.22
N TRP A 6 3.71 -12.86 -2.87
CA TRP A 6 4.04 -11.83 -1.88
C TRP A 6 4.60 -10.62 -2.62
N VAL A 7 4.29 -9.45 -2.11
CA VAL A 7 4.77 -8.17 -2.60
C VAL A 7 5.27 -7.40 -1.40
N VAL A 8 6.44 -6.80 -1.53
CA VAL A 8 6.93 -5.79 -0.59
C VAL A 8 6.92 -4.47 -1.35
N PHE A 9 6.44 -3.42 -0.72
CA PHE A 9 6.33 -2.10 -1.32
C PHE A 9 6.79 -1.02 -0.33
N ALA A 10 7.25 0.10 -0.87
CA ALA A 10 7.57 1.29 -0.12
C ALA A 10 7.11 2.49 -0.94
N ASP A 11 6.30 3.33 -0.32
CA ASP A 11 5.73 4.53 -0.92
C ASP A 11 6.29 5.76 -0.20
N VAL A 12 6.54 6.81 -0.97
CA VAL A 12 7.00 8.11 -0.49
C VAL A 12 6.13 9.16 -1.16
N GLY A 13 5.51 10.03 -0.36
CA GLY A 13 4.62 11.04 -0.89
C GLY A 13 4.19 12.04 0.18
N ARG A 14 3.90 13.27 -0.24
CA ARG A 14 3.33 14.30 0.63
C ARG A 14 2.07 14.86 -0.01
N VAL A 15 0.97 14.87 0.74
CA VAL A 15 -0.24 15.62 0.37
C VAL A 15 -0.12 16.99 1.01
N ALA A 16 0.26 18.01 0.23
CA ALA A 16 0.35 19.39 0.68
C ALA A 16 -0.80 20.22 0.07
N SER A 17 -1.41 21.09 0.88
CA SER A 17 -2.49 21.98 0.44
C SER A 17 -2.03 23.13 -0.46
N GLU A 18 -0.74 23.48 -0.42
CA GLU A 18 -0.12 24.54 -1.23
C GLU A 18 1.12 24.02 -1.96
N TYR A 19 1.30 24.46 -3.21
CA TYR A 19 2.35 23.99 -4.11
C TYR A 19 3.61 24.86 -3.95
N ASP A 20 4.29 24.74 -2.81
CA ASP A 20 5.60 25.36 -2.57
C ASP A 20 6.73 24.32 -2.75
N LEU A 21 7.60 24.53 -3.75
CA LEU A 21 8.70 23.62 -4.11
C LEU A 21 9.78 23.50 -3.00
N ALA A 22 9.94 24.53 -2.17
CA ALA A 22 10.86 24.52 -1.04
C ALA A 22 10.28 23.73 0.15
N GLU A 23 8.96 23.76 0.30
CA GLU A 23 8.27 23.00 1.32
C GLU A 23 8.08 21.53 0.90
N LEU A 24 7.93 21.23 -0.39
CA LEU A 24 7.75 19.88 -0.93
C LEU A 24 8.84 18.88 -0.51
N HIS A 25 10.08 19.33 -0.34
CA HIS A 25 11.22 18.51 0.12
C HIS A 25 11.37 18.47 1.64
N ARG A 26 10.67 19.35 2.37
CA ARG A 26 10.61 19.31 3.83
C ARG A 26 9.50 18.34 4.24
N ASP A 27 9.82 17.44 5.17
CA ASP A 27 8.84 16.55 5.82
C ASP A 27 8.10 15.59 4.86
N MET A 28 8.88 14.89 4.03
CA MET A 28 8.38 13.86 3.13
C MET A 28 7.88 12.64 3.95
N LYS A 29 6.62 12.25 3.76
CA LYS A 29 6.04 11.11 4.45
C LYS A 29 6.34 9.84 3.70
N TRP A 30 6.64 8.78 4.43
CA TRP A 30 6.98 7.49 3.87
C TRP A 30 6.13 6.41 4.52
N SER A 31 5.84 5.38 3.75
CA SER A 31 5.23 4.15 4.23
C SER A 31 5.89 2.94 3.57
N ALA A 32 5.99 1.85 4.31
CA ALA A 32 6.49 0.59 3.83
C ALA A 32 5.55 -0.52 4.24
N GLY A 33 5.40 -1.53 3.40
CA GLY A 33 4.41 -2.55 3.61
C GLY A 33 4.64 -3.83 2.85
N GLY A 34 3.87 -4.83 3.25
CA GLY A 34 3.80 -6.13 2.62
C GLY A 34 2.37 -6.41 2.18
N ALA A 35 2.23 -7.11 1.06
CA ALA A 35 0.97 -7.63 0.61
C ALA A 35 1.12 -9.10 0.21
N ILE A 36 0.07 -9.86 0.49
CA ILE A 36 -0.13 -11.20 -0.05
C ILE A 36 -1.32 -11.15 -0.98
N ARG A 37 -1.18 -11.81 -2.12
CA ARG A 37 -2.30 -12.18 -2.97
C ARG A 37 -2.36 -13.69 -3.07
N PHE A 38 -3.54 -14.27 -2.87
CA PHE A 38 -3.80 -15.66 -3.19
C PHE A 38 -5.13 -15.80 -3.92
N GLN A 39 -5.18 -16.76 -4.84
CA GLN A 39 -6.37 -17.08 -5.60
C GLN A 39 -6.69 -18.56 -5.48
N VAL A 40 -7.92 -18.84 -5.06
CA VAL A 40 -8.46 -20.20 -4.92
C VAL A 40 -9.86 -20.20 -5.52
N GLU A 41 -10.13 -21.15 -6.42
CA GLU A 41 -11.47 -21.39 -6.99
C GLU A 41 -12.16 -20.13 -7.59
N GLY A 42 -11.39 -19.24 -8.21
CA GLY A 42 -11.92 -18.01 -8.83
C GLY A 42 -12.15 -16.86 -7.86
N ILE A 43 -11.90 -17.06 -6.56
CA ILE A 43 -11.89 -16.01 -5.54
C ILE A 43 -10.46 -15.48 -5.39
N VAL A 44 -10.30 -14.16 -5.53
CA VAL A 44 -9.02 -13.48 -5.29
C VAL A 44 -9.09 -12.74 -3.97
N VAL A 45 -8.17 -13.06 -3.06
CA VAL A 45 -8.01 -12.35 -1.79
C VAL A 45 -6.67 -11.64 -1.78
N ARG A 46 -6.70 -10.35 -1.44
CA ARG A 46 -5.52 -9.52 -1.23
C ARG A 46 -5.56 -9.00 0.19
N SER A 47 -4.49 -9.24 0.93
CA SER A 47 -4.28 -8.67 2.26
C SER A 47 -3.02 -7.83 2.21
N GLU A 48 -3.12 -6.56 2.58
CA GLU A 48 -2.00 -5.62 2.61
C GLU A 48 -1.88 -5.00 3.99
N MET A 49 -0.63 -4.82 4.42
CA MET A 49 -0.27 -4.15 5.66
C MET A 49 0.82 -3.13 5.35
N ALA A 50 0.53 -1.87 5.62
CA ALA A 50 1.44 -0.76 5.44
C ALA A 50 1.66 -0.06 6.78
N TRP A 51 2.90 0.31 7.05
CA TRP A 51 3.30 1.12 8.19
C TRP A 51 3.96 2.38 7.66
N GLY A 52 3.40 3.53 8.00
CA GLY A 52 3.94 4.83 7.65
C GLY A 52 4.46 5.59 8.85
N SER A 53 5.08 6.72 8.55
CA SER A 53 5.54 7.70 9.54
C SER A 53 4.41 8.27 10.40
N GLU A 54 3.16 8.19 9.94
CA GLU A 54 1.99 8.77 10.61
C GLU A 54 0.97 7.71 10.96
N ASP A 55 0.63 6.84 10.01
CA ASP A 55 -0.43 5.85 10.18
C ASP A 55 0.00 4.45 9.74
N SER A 56 -0.62 3.45 10.37
CA SER A 56 -0.54 2.06 9.94
C SER A 56 -1.89 1.63 9.39
N ILE A 57 -1.89 1.01 8.22
CA ILE A 57 -3.12 0.62 7.52
C ILE A 57 -3.06 -0.88 7.23
N PHE A 58 -4.13 -1.57 7.59
CA PHE A 58 -4.38 -2.95 7.21
C PHE A 58 -5.64 -3.02 6.37
N ARG A 59 -5.56 -3.61 5.18
CA ARG A 59 -6.69 -3.72 4.25
C ARG A 59 -6.78 -5.13 3.68
N VAL A 60 -8.02 -5.60 3.53
CA VAL A 60 -8.34 -6.87 2.89
C VAL A 60 -9.35 -6.60 1.78
N MET A 61 -9.05 -7.10 0.58
CA MET A 61 -9.91 -6.99 -0.60
C MET A 61 -10.24 -8.39 -1.12
N ILE A 62 -11.51 -8.57 -1.49
CA ILE A 62 -12.04 -9.82 -2.04
C ILE A 62 -12.65 -9.51 -3.40
N ASN A 63 -12.24 -10.24 -4.44
CA ASN A 63 -12.77 -10.14 -5.82
C ASN A 63 -12.72 -8.73 -6.45
N GLN A 64 -11.91 -7.82 -5.94
CA GLN A 64 -11.75 -6.47 -6.50
C GLN A 64 -10.49 -6.42 -7.39
N PRO A 65 -10.59 -6.02 -8.67
CA PRO A 65 -9.45 -6.02 -9.61
C PRO A 65 -8.42 -4.91 -9.33
N PHE A 66 -8.81 -3.85 -8.62
CA PHE A 66 -7.94 -2.75 -8.19
C PHE A 66 -8.47 -2.11 -6.93
#